data_AF-A0A9X2YQH4-F1
#
_entry.id   AF-A0A9X2YQH4-F1
#
_cell.length_a   1.000
_cell.length_b   1.000
_cell.length_c   1.000
_cell.angle_alpha   90.00
_cell.angle_beta   90.00
_cell.angle_gamma   90.00
#
_symmetry.space_group_name_H-M   'P 1'
#
loop_
_entity.id
_entity.type
_entity.pdbx_description
1 polymer ?
#
loop_
_entity_poly.entity_id
_entity_poly.type
_entity_poly.pdbx_seq_one_letter_code
_entity_poly.pdbx_strand_id
1 'polypeptide(L)'
;VTGPFPGFPVSLQGRGSEDITELIAEHRDDVPFSDQLPTFDPPIHTAHRALLSRMITPKRLQENEDFMWRLADRQFDEALAGDRCEFIADFASPFAMLVIADLLGVPESDHDEFRDALLSEAGTIGSSDGEQMHHSPLEYLYGKFSRYIE
;
A
#
# COMPACT_ATOMS: atom_id res chain seq x y z
N VAL A 1 6.40 -7.00 3.83
CA VAL A 1 6.63 -7.84 5.03
C VAL A 1 8.04 -7.55 5.51
N THR A 2 8.20 -6.77 6.59
CA THR A 2 9.31 -6.75 7.58
C THR A 2 9.32 -5.42 8.35
N GLY A 3 9.69 -5.47 9.64
CA GLY A 3 9.66 -4.38 10.65
C GLY A 3 8.96 -4.89 11.92
N PRO A 4 9.46 -4.65 13.15
CA PRO A 4 9.22 -5.54 14.29
C PRO A 4 7.73 -5.71 14.51
N PHE A 5 7.24 -6.95 14.47
CA PHE A 5 5.87 -7.22 14.92
C PHE A 5 5.76 -6.58 16.30
N PRO A 6 4.78 -5.68 16.54
CA PRO A 6 4.64 -4.95 17.80
C PRO A 6 4.40 -5.87 19.02
N GLY A 7 4.53 -7.19 18.85
CA GLY A 7 4.07 -8.20 19.76
C GLY A 7 2.57 -8.36 19.64
N PHE A 8 2.07 -9.44 20.22
CA PHE A 8 0.66 -9.49 20.56
C PHE A 8 0.42 -8.51 21.74
N PRO A 9 -0.72 -7.80 21.82
CA PRO A 9 -0.96 -6.78 22.86
C PRO A 9 -0.82 -7.29 24.30
N VAL A 10 -0.92 -8.61 24.49
CA VAL A 10 -0.75 -9.29 25.77
C VAL A 10 0.29 -10.41 25.70
N SER A 11 0.91 -10.73 26.84
CA SER A 11 1.91 -11.79 26.94
C SER A 11 1.32 -13.18 26.70
N LEU A 12 1.98 -13.97 25.86
CA LEU A 12 1.66 -15.37 25.59
C LEU A 12 2.54 -16.36 26.39
N GLN A 13 3.39 -15.87 27.32
CA GLN A 13 4.27 -16.74 28.10
C GLN A 13 3.47 -17.76 28.93
N GLY A 14 3.89 -19.03 28.86
CA GLY A 14 3.24 -20.12 29.58
C GLY A 14 2.01 -20.72 28.89
N ARG A 15 1.56 -20.18 27.76
CA ARG A 15 0.34 -20.60 27.02
C ARG A 15 0.63 -21.46 25.78
N GLY A 16 1.79 -22.10 25.70
CA GLY A 16 2.32 -22.70 24.45
C GLY A 16 1.47 -23.81 23.81
N SER A 17 0.50 -24.37 24.52
CA SER A 17 -0.45 -25.38 24.02
C SER A 17 -1.91 -25.05 24.29
N GLU A 18 -2.20 -23.84 24.77
CA GLU A 18 -3.58 -23.40 25.03
C GLU A 18 -4.22 -22.90 23.72
N ASP A 19 -5.53 -23.11 23.60
CA ASP A 19 -6.31 -22.43 22.58
C ASP A 19 -6.44 -20.95 22.96
N ILE A 20 -5.95 -20.06 22.08
CA ILE A 20 -5.95 -18.61 22.28
C ILE A 20 -6.94 -17.90 21.36
N THR A 21 -7.89 -18.59 20.73
CA THR A 21 -8.86 -17.98 19.80
C THR A 21 -9.62 -16.81 20.42
N GLU A 22 -10.12 -16.95 21.65
CA GLU A 22 -10.83 -15.87 22.35
C GLU A 22 -9.92 -14.67 22.62
N LEU A 23 -8.66 -14.93 22.96
CA LEU A 23 -7.69 -13.89 23.22
C LEU A 23 -7.35 -13.11 21.94
N ILE A 24 -7.21 -13.80 20.81
CA ILE A 24 -7.04 -13.19 19.48
C ILE A 24 -8.26 -12.36 19.12
N ALA A 25 -9.47 -12.86 19.39
CA ALA A 25 -10.71 -12.14 19.10
C ALA A 25 -10.84 -10.86 19.94
N GLU A 26 -10.49 -10.93 21.23
CA GLU A 26 -10.52 -9.78 22.16
C GLU A 26 -9.58 -8.66 21.72
N HIS A 27 -8.37 -9.01 21.26
CA HIS A 27 -7.32 -8.04 20.92
C HIS A 27 -7.15 -7.81 19.41
N ARG A 28 -8.11 -8.26 18.60
CA ARG A 28 -7.97 -8.23 17.13
C ARG A 28 -7.77 -6.82 16.60
N ASP A 29 -8.52 -5.88 17.16
CA ASP A 29 -8.56 -4.50 16.70
C ASP A 29 -7.40 -3.65 17.26
N ASP A 30 -6.72 -4.15 18.29
CA ASP A 30 -5.59 -3.48 18.95
C ASP A 30 -4.28 -3.58 18.13
N VAL A 31 -4.23 -4.49 17.16
CA VAL A 31 -3.05 -4.69 16.31
C VAL A 31 -2.99 -3.60 15.24
N PRO A 32 -1.82 -2.99 14.97
CA PRO A 32 -1.69 -2.04 13.87
C PRO A 32 -2.15 -2.64 12.54
N PHE A 33 -2.89 -1.85 11.75
CA PHE A 33 -3.47 -2.28 10.48
C PHE A 33 -4.53 -3.40 10.61
N SER A 34 -5.14 -3.56 11.80
CA SER A 34 -6.22 -4.52 12.05
C SER A 34 -7.43 -4.34 11.13
N ASP A 35 -7.62 -3.14 10.60
CA ASP A 35 -8.68 -2.72 9.68
C ASP A 35 -8.36 -2.94 8.19
N GLN A 36 -7.20 -3.53 7.87
CA GLN A 36 -6.76 -3.73 6.49
C GLN A 36 -7.16 -5.11 5.96
N LEU A 37 -7.37 -5.21 4.64
CA LEU A 37 -7.76 -6.49 4.00
C LEU A 37 -6.92 -7.71 4.45
N PRO A 38 -5.57 -7.64 4.56
CA PRO A 38 -4.77 -8.81 4.88
C PRO A 38 -4.97 -9.37 6.31
N THR A 39 -5.59 -8.63 7.23
CA THR A 39 -5.78 -9.05 8.64
C THR A 39 -7.16 -9.66 8.90
N PHE A 40 -8.08 -9.56 7.93
CA PHE A 40 -9.42 -10.10 8.03
C PHE A 40 -9.46 -11.61 7.81
N ASP A 41 -10.34 -12.29 8.56
CA ASP A 41 -10.74 -13.67 8.29
C ASP A 41 -12.04 -13.70 7.46
N PRO A 42 -12.38 -14.84 6.81
CA PRO A 42 -13.72 -15.07 6.31
C PRO A 42 -14.78 -14.88 7.42
N PRO A 43 -15.96 -14.31 7.13
CA PRO A 43 -16.46 -13.94 5.80
C PRO A 43 -16.06 -12.53 5.32
N ILE A 44 -15.53 -11.68 6.20
CA ILE A 44 -15.21 -10.27 5.91
C ILE A 44 -14.14 -10.16 4.84
N HIS A 45 -13.05 -10.92 4.98
CA HIS A 45 -11.99 -10.99 3.96
C HIS A 45 -12.54 -11.36 2.58
N THR A 46 -13.42 -12.37 2.52
CA THR A 46 -14.04 -12.81 1.26
C THR A 46 -14.86 -11.70 0.62
N ALA A 47 -15.65 -10.97 1.41
CA ALA A 47 -16.47 -9.87 0.92
C ALA A 47 -15.62 -8.73 0.37
N HIS A 48 -14.62 -8.27 1.13
CA HIS A 48 -13.74 -7.17 0.70
C HIS A 48 -12.88 -7.57 -0.52
N ARG A 49 -12.31 -8.78 -0.52
CA ARG A 49 -11.53 -9.30 -1.66
C ARG A 49 -12.38 -9.41 -2.93
N ALA A 50 -13.66 -9.74 -2.81
CA ALA A 50 -14.56 -9.82 -3.96
C ALA A 50 -14.76 -8.46 -4.65
N LEU A 51 -14.74 -7.34 -3.89
CA LEU A 51 -14.79 -5.99 -4.45
C LEU A 51 -13.50 -5.68 -5.22
N LEU A 52 -12.34 -5.90 -4.60
CA LEU A 52 -11.03 -5.62 -5.21
C LEU A 52 -10.74 -6.48 -6.45
N SER A 53 -11.17 -7.74 -6.44
CA SER A 53 -10.95 -8.67 -7.56
C SER A 53 -11.59 -8.21 -8.88
N ARG A 54 -12.60 -7.32 -8.81
CA ARG A 54 -13.22 -6.72 -9.99
C ARG A 54 -12.36 -5.63 -10.64
N MET A 55 -11.40 -5.08 -9.92
CA MET A 55 -10.46 -4.07 -10.44
C MET A 55 -9.22 -4.74 -11.07
N ILE A 56 -8.78 -5.88 -10.53
CA ILE A 56 -7.59 -6.61 -11.00
C ILE A 56 -7.99 -7.73 -11.97
N THR A 57 -8.67 -7.38 -13.05
CA THR A 57 -9.06 -8.34 -14.10
C THR A 57 -7.94 -8.53 -15.13
N PRO A 58 -7.87 -9.67 -15.86
CA PRO A 58 -6.87 -9.86 -16.92
C PRO A 58 -6.88 -8.74 -17.96
N LYS A 59 -8.07 -8.23 -18.32
CA LYS A 59 -8.20 -7.11 -19.25
C LYS A 59 -7.56 -5.83 -18.69
N ARG A 60 -7.82 -5.51 -17.42
CA ARG A 60 -7.23 -4.33 -16.77
C ARG A 60 -5.72 -4.44 -16.63
N LEU A 61 -5.21 -5.65 -16.38
CA LEU A 61 -3.77 -5.88 -16.34
C LEU A 61 -3.11 -5.68 -17.72
N GLN A 62 -3.77 -6.05 -18.81
CA GLN A 62 -3.30 -5.76 -20.18
C GLN A 62 -3.34 -4.25 -20.49
N GLU A 63 -4.42 -3.55 -20.13
CA GLU A 63 -4.52 -2.09 -20.30
C GLU A 63 -3.42 -1.37 -19.49
N ASN A 64 -3.11 -1.88 -18.29
CA ASN A 64 -2.03 -1.38 -17.45
C ASN A 64 -0.65 -1.67 -18.03
N GLU A 65 -0.43 -2.80 -18.74
CA GLU A 65 0.83 -3.09 -19.43
C GLU A 65 1.16 -2.04 -20.50
N ASP A 66 0.17 -1.64 -21.31
CA ASP A 66 0.36 -0.58 -22.30
C ASP A 66 0.72 0.76 -21.63
N PHE A 67 0.12 1.06 -20.47
CA PHE A 67 0.48 2.23 -19.66
C PHE A 67 1.89 2.12 -19.10
N MET A 68 2.29 0.96 -18.57
CA MET A 68 3.62 0.69 -18.04
C MET A 68 4.71 1.01 -19.07
N TRP A 69 4.53 0.60 -20.33
CA TRP A 69 5.50 0.90 -21.39
C TRP A 69 5.65 2.41 -21.62
N ARG A 70 4.54 3.13 -21.78
CA ARG A 70 4.57 4.60 -21.96
C ARG A 70 5.16 5.32 -20.75
N LEU A 71 4.88 4.82 -19.55
CA LEU A 71 5.40 5.38 -18.32
C LEU A 71 6.91 5.12 -18.20
N ALA A 72 7.38 3.92 -18.54
CA ALA A 72 8.80 3.59 -18.50
C ALA A 72 9.61 4.51 -19.42
N ASP A 73 9.15 4.74 -20.66
CA ASP A 73 9.80 5.65 -21.60
C ASP A 73 9.91 7.07 -21.02
N ARG A 74 8.80 7.63 -20.51
CA ARG A 74 8.80 8.95 -19.87
C ARG A 74 9.74 9.04 -18.68
N GLN A 75 9.73 8.03 -17.81
CA GLN A 75 10.59 8.01 -16.62
C GLN A 75 12.07 7.88 -17.00
N PHE A 76 12.40 7.16 -18.07
CA PHE A 76 13.76 7.13 -18.58
C PHE A 76 14.18 8.48 -19.18
N ASP A 77 13.30 9.15 -19.92
CA ASP A 77 13.58 10.49 -20.46
C ASP A 77 13.86 11.50 -19.33
N GLU A 78 13.10 11.43 -18.23
CA GLU A 78 13.30 12.28 -17.04
C GLU A 78 14.59 11.91 -16.28
N ALA A 79 14.78 10.62 -15.98
CA ALA A 79 15.92 10.13 -15.21
C ALA A 79 17.27 10.31 -15.94
N LEU A 80 17.26 10.33 -17.28
CA LEU A 80 18.45 10.51 -18.12
C LEU A 80 18.66 11.95 -18.59
N ALA A 81 17.83 12.90 -18.15
CA ALA A 81 17.96 14.31 -18.52
C ALA A 81 19.25 14.98 -17.99
N GLY A 82 19.90 14.38 -16.99
CA GLY A 82 21.16 14.84 -16.40
C GLY A 82 22.32 13.86 -16.56
N ASP A 83 23.50 14.23 -16.05
CA ASP A 83 24.70 13.39 -16.10
C ASP A 83 24.69 12.22 -15.10
N ARG A 84 23.74 12.22 -14.16
CA ARG A 84 23.63 11.24 -13.07
C ARG A 84 22.18 10.95 -12.75
N CYS A 85 21.92 9.69 -12.38
CA CYS A 85 20.62 9.17 -11.98
C CYS A 85 20.81 8.29 -10.73
N GLU A 86 20.01 8.52 -9.69
CA GLU A 86 19.79 7.59 -8.59
C GLU A 86 18.57 6.72 -8.94
N PHE A 87 18.82 5.47 -9.31
CA PHE A 87 17.82 4.61 -9.92
C PHE A 87 16.56 4.39 -9.06
N ILE A 88 16.68 4.38 -7.74
CA ILE A 88 15.54 4.11 -6.86
C ILE A 88 14.61 5.32 -6.77
N ALA A 89 15.14 6.50 -6.48
CA ALA A 89 14.40 7.74 -6.32
C ALA A 89 13.94 8.29 -7.68
N ASP A 90 14.79 8.22 -8.70
CA ASP A 90 14.54 8.88 -9.99
C ASP A 90 13.76 8.00 -10.97
N PHE A 91 13.69 6.67 -10.76
CA PHE A 91 12.97 5.76 -11.68
C PHE A 91 12.09 4.75 -10.95
N ALA A 92 12.66 3.88 -10.11
CA ALA A 92 11.96 2.69 -9.64
C ALA A 92 10.75 3.02 -8.75
N SER A 93 10.92 3.94 -7.81
CA SER A 93 9.86 4.36 -6.88
C SER A 93 8.70 5.08 -7.59
N PRO A 94 8.94 6.12 -8.41
CA PRO A 94 7.86 6.79 -9.13
C PRO A 94 7.20 5.89 -10.17
N PHE A 95 7.96 5.03 -10.85
CA PHE A 95 7.40 4.04 -11.77
C PHE A 95 6.43 3.09 -11.05
N ALA A 96 6.89 2.40 -10.01
CA ALA A 96 6.07 1.41 -9.31
C ALA A 96 4.80 2.02 -8.70
N MET A 97 4.91 3.21 -8.11
CA MET A 97 3.77 3.90 -7.50
C MET A 97 2.72 4.30 -8.57
N LEU A 98 3.15 4.87 -9.69
CA LEU A 98 2.23 5.30 -10.76
C LEU A 98 1.58 4.12 -11.50
N VAL A 99 2.29 3.00 -11.65
CA VAL A 99 1.70 1.76 -12.18
C VAL A 99 0.54 1.28 -11.31
N ILE A 100 0.69 1.33 -9.99
CA ILE A 100 -0.38 0.97 -9.06
C ILE A 100 -1.51 2.01 -9.08
N ALA A 101 -1.19 3.31 -9.16
CA ALA A 101 -2.20 4.36 -9.28
C ALA A 101 -3.08 4.16 -10.52
N ASP A 102 -2.48 3.88 -11.69
CA ASP A 102 -3.20 3.58 -12.92
C ASP A 102 -4.04 2.29 -12.80
N LEU A 103 -3.49 1.22 -12.21
CA LEU A 103 -4.22 -0.02 -11.98
C LEU A 103 -5.47 0.18 -11.10
N LEU A 104 -5.40 1.10 -10.14
CA LEU A 104 -6.51 1.50 -9.28
C LEU A 104 -7.48 2.49 -9.95
N GLY A 105 -7.18 2.95 -11.17
CA GLY A 105 -8.01 3.86 -11.95
C GLY A 105 -7.86 5.33 -11.56
N VAL A 106 -6.75 5.72 -10.93
CA VAL A 106 -6.44 7.12 -10.62
C VAL A 106 -6.24 7.90 -11.93
N PRO A 107 -6.96 9.01 -12.16
CA PRO A 107 -6.77 9.84 -13.35
C PRO A 107 -5.33 10.33 -13.51
N GLU A 108 -4.82 10.37 -14.74
CA GLU A 108 -3.46 10.85 -15.02
C GLU A 108 -3.21 12.29 -14.53
N SER A 109 -4.26 13.13 -14.45
CA SER A 109 -4.16 14.50 -13.90
C SER A 109 -3.72 14.55 -12.44
N ASP A 110 -3.92 13.47 -11.71
CA ASP A 110 -3.67 13.38 -10.27
C ASP A 110 -2.36 12.63 -9.99
N HIS A 111 -1.68 12.12 -11.02
CA HIS A 111 -0.44 11.34 -10.89
C HIS A 111 0.70 12.14 -10.24
N ASP A 112 0.86 13.42 -10.60
CA ASP A 112 1.86 14.30 -9.99
C ASP A 112 1.57 14.52 -8.49
N GLU A 113 0.30 14.69 -8.10
CA GLU A 113 -0.10 14.82 -6.70
C GLU A 113 0.21 13.54 -5.92
N PHE A 114 -0.06 12.37 -6.49
CA PHE A 114 0.29 11.08 -5.88
C PHE A 114 1.80 10.90 -5.75
N ARG A 115 2.58 11.33 -6.75
CA ARG A 115 4.05 11.34 -6.69
C ARG A 115 4.54 12.16 -5.52
N ASP A 116 4.04 13.39 -5.41
CA ASP A 116 4.47 14.29 -4.36
C ASP A 116 4.01 13.77 -2.99
N ALA A 117 2.74 13.38 -2.83
CA ALA A 117 2.20 12.93 -1.54
C ALA A 117 2.83 11.62 -1.02
N LEU A 118 3.17 10.67 -1.89
CA LEU A 118 3.65 9.34 -1.49
C LEU A 118 5.17 9.19 -1.52
N LEU A 119 5.89 10.06 -2.24
CA LEU A 119 7.35 9.99 -2.38
C LEU A 119 8.09 11.18 -1.73
N SER A 120 7.43 12.33 -1.52
CA SER A 120 8.09 13.49 -0.86
C SER A 120 8.24 13.31 0.64
N GLU A 121 7.34 12.54 1.26
CA GLU A 121 7.53 12.04 2.61
C GLU A 121 8.01 10.60 2.48
N ALA A 122 9.28 10.35 2.81
CA ALA A 122 9.81 9.01 3.05
C ALA A 122 9.15 8.41 4.31
N GLY A 123 7.82 8.36 4.36
CA GLY A 123 7.05 7.49 5.22
C GLY A 123 7.16 6.10 4.65
N THR A 124 8.30 5.46 4.88
CA THR A 124 8.54 4.07 4.52
C THR A 124 7.37 3.24 5.05
N ILE A 125 6.53 2.75 4.13
CA ILE A 125 5.55 1.73 4.45
C ILE A 125 6.36 0.49 4.85
N GLY A 126 6.56 0.32 6.16
CA GLY A 126 7.40 -0.73 6.74
C GLY A 126 8.79 -0.31 7.26
N SER A 127 9.07 0.96 7.58
CA SER A 127 10.32 1.28 8.32
C SER A 127 10.30 0.65 9.71
N SER A 128 11.45 0.09 10.10
CA SER A 128 11.73 -0.49 11.42
C SER A 128 12.17 0.54 12.45
N ASP A 129 12.29 1.82 12.09
CA ASP A 129 12.64 2.86 13.03
C ASP A 129 11.39 3.19 13.85
N GLY A 130 11.48 2.95 15.16
CA GLY A 130 10.37 2.94 16.12
C GLY A 130 9.68 4.29 16.38
N GLU A 131 9.61 5.16 15.39
CA GLU A 131 8.64 6.24 15.39
C GLU A 131 7.26 5.64 15.09
N GLN A 132 6.31 5.94 15.96
CA GLN A 132 4.91 5.57 15.77
C GLN A 132 4.51 5.97 14.35
N MET A 133 4.00 5.02 13.57
CA MET A 133 3.35 5.30 12.29
C MET A 133 2.09 6.13 12.59
N HIS A 134 2.26 7.43 12.78
CA HIS A 134 1.19 8.39 12.76
C HIS A 134 0.73 8.54 11.30
N HIS A 135 -0.15 7.64 10.87
CA HIS A 135 -1.23 7.81 9.88
C HIS A 135 -1.02 8.54 8.53
N SER A 136 0.15 9.05 8.15
CA SER A 136 0.27 10.03 7.05
C SER A 136 -0.11 9.49 5.64
N PRO A 137 0.46 8.39 5.11
CA PRO A 137 0.18 8.00 3.72
C PRO A 137 -1.21 7.38 3.51
N LEU A 138 -1.69 6.59 4.47
CA LEU A 138 -3.00 5.94 4.36
C LEU A 138 -4.15 6.93 4.54
N GLU A 139 -4.01 7.91 5.44
CA GLU A 139 -5.04 8.95 5.61
C GLU A 139 -5.18 9.81 4.35
N TYR A 140 -4.06 10.18 3.71
CA TYR A 140 -4.08 10.81 2.39
C TYR A 140 -4.87 9.95 1.38
N LEU A 141 -4.54 8.65 1.28
CA LEU A 141 -5.22 7.75 0.34
C LEU A 141 -6.70 7.60 0.66
N TYR A 142 -7.10 7.45 1.92
CA TYR A 142 -8.52 7.42 2.31
C TYR A 142 -9.23 8.70 1.89
N GLY A 143 -8.67 9.87 2.25
CA GLY A 143 -9.25 11.16 1.90
C GLY A 143 -9.34 11.39 0.39
N LYS A 144 -8.34 10.94 -0.38
CA LYS A 144 -8.31 11.08 -1.83
C LYS A 144 -9.31 10.14 -2.51
N PHE A 145 -9.31 8.86 -2.17
CA PHE A 145 -10.21 7.88 -2.79
C PHE A 145 -11.68 8.10 -2.44
N SER A 146 -11.99 8.58 -1.22
CA SER A 146 -13.38 8.94 -0.86
C SER A 146 -13.96 10.02 -1.79
N ARG A 147 -13.16 11.01 -2.21
CA ARG A 147 -13.60 12.06 -3.14
C ARG A 147 -13.89 11.56 -4.56
N TYR A 148 -13.38 10.40 -4.97
CA TYR A 148 -13.73 9.81 -6.26
C TYR A 148 -15.10 9.10 -6.26
N ILE A 149 -15.66 8.86 -5.08
CA ILE A 149 -16.92 8.13 -4.90
C ILE A 149 -18.09 9.09 -4.65
N GLU A 150 -17.82 10.31 -4.16
CA GLU A 150 -18.78 11.40 -3.97
C GLU A 150 -19.12 12.13 -5.29
#